data_AF-A4RWC1-F1
#
_entry.id   AF-A4RWC1-F1
#
_cell.length_a   1.000
_cell.length_b   1.000
_cell.length_c   1.000
_cell.angle_alpha   90.00
_cell.angle_beta   90.00
_cell.angle_gamma   90.00
#
_symmetry.space_group_name_H-M   'P 1'
#
loop_
_entity.id
_entity.type
_entity.pdbx_description
1 polymer ?
#
loop_
_entity_poly.entity_id
_entity_poly.type
_entity_poly.pdbx_seq_one_letter_code
_entity_poly.pdbx_strand_id
1 'polypeptide(L)'
;MRVLAVAPAVGPARATKASAPTRRAALAMFLAPSLTVVARNDAAMAKTDYETDAKAVLDAQRKLLRDGKGDAYATYRKAADEFFATYKFDHKGHTNSFSQTTNLDVIVETQREYLDAKGLKWDKTQVPPSSSNKGAMLDAYLANGERCLVKEAYPPFGEIRKDESMLAEWKAIECTQGLVKPK
;
A
#
# COMPACT_ATOMS: atom_id res chain seq x y z
N MET A 1 55.61 32.51 20.81
CA MET A 1 54.44 31.96 21.53
C MET A 1 53.24 32.87 21.28
N ARG A 2 52.05 32.27 21.13
CA ARG A 2 50.81 32.77 20.50
C ARG A 2 50.26 34.11 21.01
N VAL A 3 49.63 34.87 20.09
CA VAL A 3 48.42 35.66 20.39
C VAL A 3 47.44 35.51 19.22
N LEU A 4 46.24 34.98 19.51
CA LEU A 4 45.07 34.92 18.64
C LEU A 4 44.25 36.20 18.82
N ALA A 5 43.86 36.86 17.73
CA ALA A 5 42.93 37.98 17.74
C ALA A 5 41.58 37.56 17.11
N VAL A 6 40.49 37.89 17.80
CA VAL A 6 39.09 37.67 17.40
C VAL A 6 38.57 38.93 16.68
N ALA A 7 37.82 38.76 15.59
CA ALA A 7 37.14 39.83 14.86
C ALA A 7 35.61 39.81 15.14
N PRO A 8 34.91 40.97 15.14
CA PRO A 8 33.48 41.06 15.44
C PRO A 8 32.58 40.88 14.21
N ALA A 9 31.36 40.40 14.46
CA ALA A 9 30.32 40.15 13.47
C ALA A 9 29.64 41.43 12.97
N VAL A 10 29.39 41.48 11.66
CA VAL A 10 28.70 42.54 10.91
C VAL A 10 27.19 42.23 10.87
N GLY A 11 26.35 43.21 11.20
CA GLY A 11 24.91 43.19 10.89
C GLY A 11 24.56 44.27 9.85
N PRO A 12 23.61 44.03 8.92
CA PRO A 12 23.00 45.09 8.11
C PRO A 12 21.56 45.35 8.60
N ALA A 13 21.19 46.59 8.95
CA ALA A 13 20.86 47.75 8.10
C ALA A 13 19.39 47.75 7.63
N ARG A 14 18.71 48.86 7.97
CA ARG A 14 17.27 49.16 7.80
C ARG A 14 16.99 49.75 6.41
N ALA A 15 15.80 49.49 5.87
CA ALA A 15 15.24 50.25 4.75
C ALA A 15 13.79 50.70 5.02
N THR A 16 13.38 51.75 4.31
CA THR A 16 12.40 52.80 4.65
C THR A 16 11.01 52.63 4.01
N LYS A 17 9.99 53.21 4.69
CA LYS A 17 8.67 53.76 4.26
C LYS A 17 8.17 53.51 2.81
N ALA A 18 6.88 53.11 2.66
CA ALA A 18 5.80 53.98 2.13
C ALA A 18 4.41 53.29 2.00
N SER A 19 3.37 54.09 2.26
CA SER A 19 1.97 54.05 1.80
C SER A 19 1.01 52.89 2.13
N ALA A 20 0.03 53.19 3.01
CA ALA A 20 -1.30 52.57 3.00
C ALA A 20 -2.20 53.24 1.94
N PRO A 21 -3.28 52.60 1.43
CA PRO A 21 -4.61 52.95 1.97
C PRO A 21 -5.75 51.88 1.88
N THR A 22 -6.70 52.04 2.83
CA THR A 22 -8.19 51.92 2.79
C THR A 22 -8.96 50.62 2.52
N ARG A 23 -9.90 50.37 3.44
CA ARG A 23 -11.07 49.48 3.37
C ARG A 23 -12.17 50.05 2.45
N ARG A 24 -12.75 49.22 1.56
CA ARG A 24 -14.20 49.10 1.26
C ARG A 24 -14.47 48.20 0.05
N ALA A 25 -15.36 47.20 0.26
CA ALA A 25 -16.27 46.56 -0.71
C ALA A 25 -15.62 45.88 -1.95
N ALA A 26 -16.15 44.82 -2.56
CA ALA A 26 -17.49 44.29 -2.58
C ALA A 26 -17.49 42.79 -2.88
N LEU A 27 -18.49 42.14 -2.28
CA LEU A 27 -19.08 40.87 -2.63
C LEU A 27 -19.37 40.78 -4.14
N ALA A 28 -18.83 39.78 -4.85
CA ALA A 28 -19.37 39.37 -6.15
C ALA A 28 -18.95 37.93 -6.52
N MET A 29 -19.96 37.06 -6.52
CA MET A 29 -20.18 35.93 -7.44
C MET A 29 -19.21 34.74 -7.40
N PHE A 30 -19.56 33.76 -6.56
CA PHE A 30 -19.25 32.36 -6.83
C PHE A 30 -20.15 31.86 -7.96
N LEU A 31 -19.62 31.79 -9.18
CA LEU A 31 -20.16 30.95 -10.24
C LEU A 31 -19.61 29.54 -10.02
N ALA A 32 -20.50 28.65 -9.58
CA ALA A 32 -20.21 27.23 -9.41
C ALA A 32 -19.93 26.58 -10.78
N PRO A 33 -18.85 25.79 -10.95
CA PRO A 33 -18.76 24.87 -12.06
C PRO A 33 -19.73 23.71 -11.81
N SER A 34 -20.67 23.52 -12.73
CA SER A 34 -21.54 22.35 -12.81
C SER A 34 -20.68 21.09 -12.97
N LEU A 35 -20.45 20.36 -11.87
CA LEU A 35 -19.91 19.01 -11.92
C LEU A 35 -21.00 18.11 -12.51
N THR A 36 -20.95 17.89 -13.82
CA THR A 36 -21.60 16.73 -14.44
C THR A 36 -20.94 15.49 -13.86
N VAL A 37 -21.59 14.91 -12.86
CA VAL A 37 -21.32 13.55 -12.39
C VAL A 37 -21.64 12.63 -13.56
N VAL A 38 -20.59 12.25 -14.31
CA VAL A 38 -20.66 11.06 -15.13
C VAL A 38 -20.86 9.92 -14.15
N ALA A 39 -22.06 9.33 -14.18
CA ALA A 39 -22.34 8.08 -13.47
C ALA A 39 -21.37 7.02 -14.02
N ARG A 40 -20.22 6.89 -13.35
CA ARG A 40 -19.42 5.68 -13.44
C ARG A 40 -20.33 4.60 -12.87
N ASN A 41 -20.54 3.55 -13.64
CA ASN A 41 -20.99 2.27 -13.11
C ASN A 41 -19.87 1.74 -12.20
N ASP A 42 -19.71 2.38 -11.06
CA ASP A 42 -18.99 1.85 -9.93
C ASP A 42 -19.93 0.79 -9.35
N ALA A 43 -19.76 -0.43 -9.84
CA ALA A 43 -19.83 -1.56 -8.93
C ALA A 43 -18.75 -1.29 -7.87
N ALA A 44 -19.08 -0.43 -6.92
CA ALA A 44 -18.45 -0.38 -5.62
C ALA A 44 -18.57 -1.80 -5.11
N MET A 45 -17.44 -2.42 -4.79
CA MET A 45 -17.44 -3.61 -3.95
C MET A 45 -18.41 -3.31 -2.81
N ALA A 46 -19.53 -4.03 -2.73
CA ALA A 46 -20.40 -3.95 -1.56
C ALA A 46 -19.47 -4.18 -0.36
N LYS A 47 -19.43 -3.28 0.63
CA LYS A 47 -18.56 -3.40 1.81
C LYS A 47 -18.62 -4.83 2.33
N THR A 48 -17.63 -5.61 1.97
CA THR A 48 -17.48 -7.01 2.34
C THR A 48 -16.73 -7.07 3.65
N ASP A 49 -16.68 -8.24 4.28
CA ASP A 49 -15.82 -8.43 5.43
C ASP A 49 -14.34 -8.41 5.00
N TYR A 50 -13.46 -8.07 5.94
CA TYR A 50 -12.02 -7.94 5.69
C TYR A 50 -11.41 -9.17 5.01
N GLU A 51 -11.85 -10.38 5.35
CA GLU A 51 -11.25 -11.60 4.83
C GLU A 51 -11.54 -11.77 3.34
N THR A 52 -12.78 -11.50 2.95
CA THR A 52 -13.20 -11.49 1.53
C THR A 52 -12.39 -10.48 0.73
N ASP A 53 -12.23 -9.25 1.24
CA ASP A 53 -11.51 -8.19 0.54
C ASP A 53 -10.01 -8.46 0.45
N ALA A 54 -9.39 -8.86 1.57
CA ALA A 54 -7.96 -9.19 1.61
C ALA A 54 -7.66 -10.36 0.66
N LYS A 55 -8.52 -11.38 0.62
CA LYS A 55 -8.39 -12.49 -0.31
C LYS A 55 -8.46 -12.03 -1.76
N ALA A 56 -9.42 -11.15 -2.10
CA ALA A 56 -9.55 -10.62 -3.45
C ALA A 56 -8.30 -9.84 -3.90
N VAL A 57 -7.71 -9.02 -3.01
CA VAL A 57 -6.47 -8.31 -3.30
C VAL A 57 -5.30 -9.27 -3.46
N LEU A 58 -5.12 -10.23 -2.56
CA LEU A 58 -4.04 -11.23 -2.65
C LEU A 58 -4.12 -12.07 -3.93
N ASP A 59 -5.33 -12.50 -4.32
CA ASP A 59 -5.55 -13.26 -5.55
C ASP A 59 -5.24 -12.41 -6.79
N ALA A 60 -5.60 -11.13 -6.79
CA ALA A 60 -5.26 -10.18 -7.86
C ALA A 60 -3.73 -9.95 -7.95
N GLN A 61 -3.06 -9.76 -6.80
CA GLN A 61 -1.60 -9.61 -6.73
C GLN A 61 -0.89 -10.85 -7.27
N ARG A 62 -1.30 -12.05 -6.85
CA ARG A 62 -0.76 -13.31 -7.37
C ARG A 62 -0.92 -13.38 -8.88
N LYS A 63 -2.13 -13.16 -9.38
CA LYS A 63 -2.43 -13.26 -10.81
C LYS A 63 -1.55 -12.30 -11.62
N LEU A 64 -1.41 -11.06 -11.15
CA LEU A 64 -0.52 -10.10 -11.79
C LEU A 64 0.96 -10.54 -11.74
N LEU A 65 1.43 -10.94 -10.56
CA LEU A 65 2.82 -11.31 -10.30
C LEU A 65 3.22 -12.70 -10.81
N ARG A 66 2.30 -13.50 -11.38
CA ARG A 66 2.60 -14.83 -11.95
C ARG A 66 2.12 -15.02 -13.38
N ASP A 67 0.94 -14.53 -13.70
CA ASP A 67 0.37 -14.71 -15.04
C ASP A 67 0.71 -13.53 -15.96
N GLY A 68 1.01 -12.37 -15.38
CA GLY A 68 1.48 -11.18 -16.07
C GLY A 68 0.59 -10.78 -17.25
N LYS A 69 -0.65 -10.37 -16.99
CA LYS A 69 -1.57 -9.92 -18.04
C LYS A 69 -1.68 -8.39 -18.04
N GLY A 70 -1.61 -7.77 -19.22
CA GLY A 70 -1.49 -6.32 -19.35
C GLY A 70 -2.63 -5.50 -18.73
N ASP A 71 -3.87 -6.01 -18.74
CA ASP A 71 -5.05 -5.39 -18.11
C ASP A 71 -5.20 -5.73 -16.61
N ALA A 72 -4.42 -6.68 -16.10
CA ALA A 72 -4.50 -7.13 -14.71
C ALA A 72 -4.03 -6.05 -13.72
N TYR A 73 -3.14 -5.14 -14.12
CA TYR A 73 -2.70 -4.05 -13.25
C TYR A 73 -3.85 -3.08 -12.95
N ALA A 74 -4.60 -2.63 -13.96
CA ALA A 74 -5.72 -1.71 -13.75
C ALA A 74 -6.82 -2.35 -12.88
N THR A 75 -7.10 -3.63 -13.09
CA THR A 75 -8.06 -4.41 -12.27
C THR A 75 -7.57 -4.54 -10.83
N TYR A 76 -6.30 -4.89 -10.63
CA TYR A 76 -5.67 -4.97 -9.32
C TYR A 76 -5.72 -3.63 -8.59
N ARG A 77 -5.29 -2.55 -9.25
CA ARG A 77 -5.14 -1.22 -8.64
C ARG A 77 -6.46 -0.72 -8.08
N LYS A 78 -7.57 -0.91 -8.82
CA LYS A 78 -8.91 -0.56 -8.32
C LYS A 78 -9.25 -1.30 -7.02
N ALA A 79 -9.07 -2.62 -6.99
CA ALA A 79 -9.35 -3.42 -5.79
C ALA A 79 -8.44 -3.04 -4.61
N ALA A 80 -7.15 -2.80 -4.88
CA ALA A 80 -6.17 -2.41 -3.88
C ALA A 80 -6.47 -1.02 -3.28
N ASP A 81 -6.86 -0.04 -4.10
CA ASP A 81 -7.20 1.30 -3.62
C ASP A 81 -8.41 1.29 -2.68
N GLU A 82 -9.46 0.54 -3.05
CA GLU A 82 -10.65 0.37 -2.21
C GLU A 82 -10.30 -0.35 -0.89
N PHE A 83 -9.51 -1.42 -0.95
CA PHE A 83 -9.06 -2.18 0.22
C PHE A 83 -8.22 -1.32 1.18
N PHE A 84 -7.16 -0.67 0.69
CA PHE A 84 -6.28 0.12 1.53
C PHE A 84 -6.98 1.37 2.07
N ALA A 85 -7.86 2.01 1.30
CA ALA A 85 -8.66 3.13 1.82
C ALA A 85 -9.58 2.71 2.96
N THR A 86 -10.14 1.50 2.88
CA THR A 86 -11.08 0.95 3.87
C THR A 86 -10.39 0.52 5.15
N TYR A 87 -9.27 -0.21 5.06
CA TYR A 87 -8.71 -0.91 6.22
C TYR A 87 -7.45 -0.30 6.83
N LYS A 88 -6.78 0.68 6.17
CA LYS A 88 -5.51 1.24 6.68
C LYS A 88 -5.56 1.86 8.08
N PHE A 89 -6.71 2.40 8.47
CA PHE A 89 -6.94 3.00 9.80
C PHE A 89 -7.92 2.18 10.64
N ASP A 90 -8.37 1.05 10.11
CA ASP A 90 -9.13 0.07 10.87
C ASP A 90 -8.17 -0.80 11.70
N HIS A 91 -8.69 -1.47 12.74
CA HIS A 91 -7.92 -2.44 13.52
C HIS A 91 -7.31 -3.55 12.63
N LYS A 92 -7.96 -3.90 11.52
CA LYS A 92 -7.43 -4.84 10.52
C LYS A 92 -6.19 -4.34 9.80
N GLY A 93 -5.95 -3.02 9.76
CA GLY A 93 -4.73 -2.39 9.23
C GLY A 93 -3.44 -2.76 9.98
N HIS A 94 -3.57 -3.39 11.15
CA HIS A 94 -2.44 -3.84 11.98
C HIS A 94 -2.23 -5.36 11.94
N THR A 95 -2.93 -6.08 11.07
CA THR A 95 -2.78 -7.54 10.91
C THR A 95 -1.55 -7.89 10.09
N ASN A 96 -1.10 -9.15 10.17
CA ASN A 96 -0.01 -9.65 9.34
C ASN A 96 -0.46 -9.76 7.89
N SER A 97 -1.71 -10.16 7.62
CA SER A 97 -2.24 -10.23 6.25
C SER A 97 -2.30 -8.85 5.59
N PHE A 98 -2.65 -7.79 6.33
CA PHE A 98 -2.62 -6.42 5.81
C PHE A 98 -1.20 -5.94 5.50
N SER A 99 -0.25 -6.25 6.37
CA SER A 99 1.17 -5.96 6.10
C SER A 99 1.67 -6.69 4.85
N GLN A 100 1.22 -7.93 4.62
CA GLN A 100 1.61 -8.69 3.43
C GLN A 100 0.98 -8.19 2.14
N THR A 101 -0.29 -7.79 2.15
CA THR A 101 -0.89 -7.12 0.99
C THR A 101 -0.15 -5.83 0.66
N THR A 102 0.28 -5.06 1.67
CA THR A 102 1.11 -3.86 1.49
C THR A 102 2.50 -4.18 0.92
N ASN A 103 3.17 -5.22 1.42
CA ASN A 103 4.48 -5.64 0.90
C ASN A 103 4.39 -6.07 -0.57
N LEU A 104 3.34 -6.81 -0.93
CA LEU A 104 3.07 -7.20 -2.31
C LEU A 104 2.71 -5.99 -3.19
N ASP A 105 2.02 -4.99 -2.66
CA ASP A 105 1.74 -3.73 -3.37
C ASP A 105 3.02 -2.99 -3.76
N VAL A 106 3.98 -2.90 -2.82
CA VAL A 106 5.29 -2.31 -3.12
C VAL A 106 6.02 -3.07 -4.23
N ILE A 107 5.95 -4.41 -4.24
CA ILE A 107 6.53 -5.23 -5.30
C ILE A 107 5.85 -4.94 -6.64
N VAL A 108 4.51 -4.85 -6.65
CA VAL A 108 3.74 -4.53 -7.86
C VAL A 108 4.11 -3.15 -8.40
N GLU A 109 4.12 -2.11 -7.57
CA GLU A 109 4.45 -0.76 -8.02
C GLU A 109 5.90 -0.64 -8.50
N THR A 110 6.85 -1.28 -7.80
CA THR A 110 8.26 -1.31 -8.24
C THR A 110 8.40 -2.00 -9.60
N GLN A 111 7.68 -3.10 -9.83
CA GLN A 111 7.70 -3.79 -11.11
C GLN A 111 7.05 -2.94 -12.21
N ARG A 112 5.94 -2.26 -11.93
CA ARG A 112 5.30 -1.34 -12.88
C ARG A 112 6.28 -0.24 -13.30
N GLU A 113 6.90 0.44 -12.35
CA GLU A 113 7.86 1.51 -12.62
C GLU A 113 9.03 1.03 -13.48
N TYR A 114 9.54 -0.18 -13.19
CA TYR A 114 10.56 -0.81 -14.02
C TYR A 114 10.09 -1.05 -15.46
N LEU A 115 8.88 -1.60 -15.64
CA LEU A 115 8.32 -1.88 -16.97
C LEU A 115 8.10 -0.59 -17.76
N ASP A 116 7.51 0.42 -17.13
CA ASP A 116 7.28 1.74 -17.73
C ASP A 116 8.60 2.38 -18.18
N ALA A 117 9.62 2.36 -17.33
CA ALA A 117 10.95 2.89 -17.63
C ALA A 117 11.67 2.15 -18.78
N LYS A 118 11.26 0.91 -19.07
CA LYS A 118 11.81 0.10 -20.17
C LYS A 118 10.91 0.08 -21.41
N GLY A 119 9.76 0.74 -21.38
CA GLY A 119 8.74 0.64 -22.43
C GLY A 119 8.20 -0.79 -22.60
N LEU A 120 8.27 -1.59 -21.54
CA LEU A 120 7.79 -2.96 -21.50
C LEU A 120 6.37 -3.00 -20.98
N LYS A 121 5.68 -4.11 -21.26
CA LYS A 121 4.35 -4.39 -20.71
C LYS A 121 4.44 -5.55 -19.73
N TRP A 122 3.42 -5.66 -18.89
CA TRP A 122 3.31 -6.83 -18.04
C TRP A 122 3.08 -8.07 -18.89
N ASP A 123 4.02 -9.00 -18.81
CA ASP A 123 3.95 -10.31 -19.44
C ASP A 123 4.59 -11.37 -18.52
N LYS A 124 4.28 -12.65 -18.75
CA LYS A 124 4.81 -13.76 -17.93
C LYS A 124 6.34 -13.89 -17.97
N THR A 125 6.99 -13.39 -19.02
CA THR A 125 8.46 -13.39 -19.15
C THR A 125 9.12 -12.29 -18.32
N GLN A 126 8.38 -11.25 -17.93
CA GLN A 126 8.88 -10.20 -17.01
C GLN A 126 8.85 -10.62 -15.54
N VAL A 127 8.20 -11.73 -15.23
CA VAL A 127 8.12 -12.27 -13.88
C VAL A 127 9.25 -13.31 -13.68
N PRO A 128 10.04 -13.22 -12.59
CA PRO A 128 11.05 -14.22 -12.30
C PRO A 128 10.44 -15.63 -12.14
N PRO A 129 10.99 -16.66 -12.81
CA PRO A 129 10.47 -18.02 -12.69
C PRO A 129 10.69 -18.57 -11.28
N SER A 130 9.75 -19.39 -10.78
CA SER A 130 9.80 -19.97 -9.43
C SER A 130 11.07 -20.78 -9.15
N SER A 131 11.73 -21.32 -10.18
CA SER A 131 13.02 -22.01 -10.08
C SER A 131 14.21 -21.09 -9.79
N SER A 132 14.06 -19.78 -9.90
CA SER A 132 15.10 -18.80 -9.57
C SER A 132 14.97 -18.32 -8.12
N ASN A 133 16.09 -17.91 -7.50
CA ASN A 133 16.06 -17.34 -6.14
C ASN A 133 15.07 -16.18 -5.99
N LYS A 134 14.99 -15.29 -6.98
CA LYS A 134 14.03 -14.17 -6.98
C LYS A 134 12.58 -14.67 -7.10
N GLY A 135 12.33 -15.67 -7.94
CA GLY A 135 11.01 -16.27 -8.09
C GLY A 135 10.56 -17.01 -6.84
N ALA A 136 11.45 -17.80 -6.21
CA ALA A 136 11.17 -18.48 -4.95
C ALA A 136 10.87 -17.49 -3.81
N MET A 137 11.60 -16.36 -3.75
CA MET A 137 11.27 -15.27 -2.82
C MET A 137 9.88 -14.69 -3.07
N LEU A 138 9.54 -14.39 -4.32
CA LEU A 138 8.22 -13.88 -4.68
C LEU A 138 7.10 -14.87 -4.32
N ASP A 139 7.29 -16.17 -4.58
CA ASP A 139 6.34 -17.22 -4.17
C ASP A 139 6.18 -17.27 -2.65
N ALA A 140 7.26 -17.08 -1.91
CA ALA A 140 7.24 -17.05 -0.47
C ALA A 140 6.38 -15.89 0.06
N TYR A 141 6.53 -14.68 -0.48
CA TYR A 141 5.69 -13.52 -0.13
C TYR A 141 4.22 -13.74 -0.47
N LEU A 142 3.93 -14.22 -1.68
CA LEU A 142 2.56 -14.54 -2.10
C LEU A 142 1.89 -15.56 -1.16
N ALA A 143 2.59 -16.65 -0.85
CA ALA A 143 2.08 -17.67 0.06
C ALA A 143 2.01 -17.17 1.51
N ASN A 144 2.88 -16.25 1.93
CA ASN A 144 2.83 -15.69 3.27
C ASN A 144 1.58 -14.84 3.49
N GLY A 145 1.17 -14.03 2.51
CA GLY A 145 -0.08 -13.28 2.59
C GLY A 145 -1.30 -14.17 2.86
N GLU A 146 -1.40 -15.29 2.15
CA GLU A 146 -2.47 -16.26 2.37
C GLU A 146 -2.40 -16.96 3.72
N ARG A 147 -1.20 -17.40 4.13
CA ARG A 147 -1.02 -18.04 5.43
C ARG A 147 -1.38 -17.09 6.57
N CYS A 148 -1.00 -15.81 6.46
CA CYS A 148 -1.41 -14.78 7.41
C CYS A 148 -2.93 -14.69 7.48
N LEU A 149 -3.61 -14.61 6.32
CA LEU A 149 -5.06 -14.46 6.27
C LEU A 149 -5.77 -15.66 6.89
N VAL A 150 -5.34 -16.89 6.54
CA VAL A 150 -5.89 -18.13 7.11
C VAL A 150 -5.67 -18.17 8.62
N LYS A 151 -4.47 -17.82 9.11
CA LYS A 151 -4.16 -17.85 10.54
C LYS A 151 -5.01 -16.86 11.34
N GLU A 152 -5.30 -15.70 10.75
CA GLU A 152 -6.06 -14.63 11.37
C GLU A 152 -7.58 -14.86 11.36
N ALA A 153 -8.06 -15.77 10.52
CA ALA A 153 -9.45 -16.21 10.48
C ALA A 153 -9.80 -17.22 11.60
N TYR A 154 -8.80 -17.75 12.31
CA TYR A 154 -9.06 -18.60 13.48
C TYR A 154 -9.74 -17.78 14.60
N PRO A 155 -10.52 -18.44 15.49
CA PRO A 155 -11.14 -17.78 16.63
C PRO A 155 -10.12 -17.07 17.54
N PRO A 156 -10.56 -16.21 18.48
CA PRO A 156 -9.67 -15.62 19.47
C PRO A 156 -8.84 -16.68 20.20
N PHE A 157 -7.59 -16.36 20.53
CA PHE A 157 -6.66 -17.32 21.16
C PHE A 157 -7.22 -18.00 22.43
N GLY A 158 -8.07 -17.30 23.18
CA GLY A 158 -8.75 -17.83 24.35
C GLY A 158 -9.72 -18.99 24.07
N GLU A 159 -10.23 -19.09 22.84
CA GLU A 159 -11.05 -20.18 22.34
C GLU A 159 -10.19 -21.28 21.71
N ILE A 160 -9.22 -20.91 20.87
CA ILE A 160 -8.28 -21.86 20.27
C ILE A 160 -7.62 -22.73 21.33
N ARG A 161 -7.15 -22.14 22.44
CA ARG A 161 -6.44 -22.87 23.50
C ARG A 161 -7.28 -23.92 24.23
N LYS A 162 -8.60 -23.94 24.04
CA LYS A 162 -9.50 -24.95 24.62
C LYS A 162 -9.52 -26.25 23.82
N ASP A 163 -9.02 -26.21 22.58
CA ASP A 163 -8.92 -27.34 21.67
C ASP A 163 -7.45 -27.55 21.27
N GLU A 164 -6.84 -28.64 21.75
CA GLU A 164 -5.43 -28.94 21.49
C GLU A 164 -5.14 -29.16 19.99
N SER A 165 -6.09 -29.73 19.25
CA SER A 165 -5.95 -29.98 17.81
C SER A 165 -5.95 -28.67 17.03
N MET A 166 -6.91 -27.80 17.29
CA MET A 166 -6.99 -26.47 16.68
C MET A 166 -5.77 -25.62 17.04
N LEU A 167 -5.30 -25.69 18.29
CA LEU A 167 -4.08 -25.00 18.71
C LEU A 167 -2.85 -25.50 17.97
N ALA A 168 -2.72 -26.80 17.74
CA ALA A 168 -1.61 -27.37 16.98
C ALA A 168 -1.63 -26.90 15.52
N GLU A 169 -2.80 -26.90 14.87
CA GLU A 169 -2.96 -26.37 13.52
C GLU A 169 -2.61 -24.88 13.44
N TRP A 170 -3.16 -24.06 14.33
CA TRP A 170 -2.90 -22.62 14.36
C TRP A 170 -1.41 -22.30 14.57
N LYS A 171 -0.72 -23.07 15.42
CA LYS A 171 0.74 -22.93 15.64
C LYS A 171 1.55 -23.35 14.43
N ALA A 172 1.12 -24.36 13.67
CA ALA A 172 1.80 -24.85 12.48
C ALA A 172 1.77 -23.84 11.32
N ILE A 173 0.79 -22.92 11.30
CA ILE A 173 0.73 -21.87 10.28
C ILE A 173 1.77 -20.79 10.61
N GLU A 174 2.85 -20.75 9.86
CA GLU A 174 3.86 -19.69 9.93
C GLU A 174 3.46 -18.50 9.07
N CYS A 175 3.38 -17.33 9.71
CA CYS A 175 3.00 -16.09 9.07
C CYS A 175 3.76 -14.93 9.72
N THR A 176 4.23 -13.95 8.94
CA THR A 176 5.05 -12.83 9.43
C THR A 176 4.70 -11.52 8.73
N GLN A 177 4.88 -10.39 9.41
CA GLN A 177 4.82 -9.03 8.83
C GLN A 177 6.11 -8.66 8.07
N GLY A 178 7.22 -9.28 8.48
CA GLY A 178 8.56 -8.92 8.00
C GLY A 178 9.05 -9.77 6.84
N LEU A 179 10.37 -9.96 6.79
CA LEU A 179 11.03 -10.73 5.76
C LEU A 179 10.56 -12.18 5.75
N VAL A 180 10.18 -12.65 4.56
CA VAL A 180 9.78 -14.03 4.32
C VAL A 180 10.98 -14.84 3.84
N LYS A 181 11.08 -16.09 4.30
CA LYS A 181 12.06 -17.05 3.80
C LYS A 181 11.37 -18.03 2.83
N PRO A 182 11.96 -18.32 1.66
CA PRO A 182 11.52 -19.42 0.82
C PRO A 182 11.64 -20.74 1.59
N LYS A 183 10.68 -21.64 1.39
CA LYS A 183 10.72 -23.01 1.91
C LYS A 183 11.31 -23.94 0.88
#